data_AF-A0A7D5MR33-F1
#
_entry.id   AF-A0A7D5MR33-F1
#
_cell.length_a   1.000
_cell.length_b   1.000
_cell.length_c   1.000
_cell.angle_alpha   90.00
_cell.angle_beta   90.00
_cell.angle_gamma   90.00
#
_symmetry.space_group_name_H-M   'P 1'
#
loop_
_entity.id
_entity.type
_entity.pdbx_description
1 polymer ?
#
loop_
_entity_poly.entity_id
_entity_poly.type
_entity_poly.pdbx_seq_one_letter_code
_entity_poly.pdbx_strand_id
1 'polypeptide(L)' 'MHRFTWNQIADSSVLGYWIYRNGALIAVVPSSGPLVFNDHNRRKHEVDIYTLVAFNANGPIGTPAVTQVPSLLSD' A
#
# COMPACT_ATOMS: atom_id res chain seq x y z
N MET A 1 2.67 -0.56 -14.68
CA MET A 1 1.89 0.11 -13.61
C MET A 1 1.25 -0.97 -12.75
N HIS A 2 1.26 -0.82 -11.43
CA HIS A 2 0.40 -1.62 -10.54
C HIS A 2 -0.65 -0.74 -9.88
N ARG A 3 -1.88 -1.23 -9.81
CA ARG A 3 -2.98 -0.56 -9.14
C ARG A 3 -3.44 -1.41 -7.97
N PHE A 4 -3.56 -0.79 -6.81
CA PHE A 4 -4.05 -1.39 -5.59
C PHE A 4 -5.34 -0.70 -5.19
N THR A 5 -6.32 -1.50 -4.79
CA THR A 5 -7.55 -1.06 -4.14
C THR A 5 -7.76 -1.95 -2.94
N TRP A 6 -8.20 -1.37 -1.82
CA TRP A 6 -8.47 -2.12 -0.61
C TRP A 6 -9.74 -1.60 0.06
N ASN A 7 -10.28 -2.42 0.94
CA ASN A 7 -11.45 -2.04 1.72
C ASN A 7 -11.03 -1.20 2.92
N GLN A 8 -11.89 -0.27 3.31
CA GLN A 8 -11.71 0.49 4.53
C GLN A 8 -11.74 -0.46 5.73
N ILE A 9 -10.82 -0.28 6.67
CA ILE A 9 -10.90 -0.96 7.97
C ILE A 9 -12.02 -0.32 8.78
N ALA A 10 -12.88 -1.13 9.39
CA ALA A 10 -13.98 -0.70 10.26
C ALA A 10 -13.47 -0.24 11.64
N ASP A 11 -12.54 0.70 11.64
CA ASP A 11 -12.00 1.36 12.83
C ASP A 11 -11.97 2.86 12.55
N SER A 12 -12.75 3.61 13.33
CA SER A 12 -12.89 5.06 13.17
C SER A 12 -11.63 5.84 13.60
N SER A 13 -10.68 5.20 14.26
CA SER A 13 -9.39 5.82 14.61
C SER A 13 -8.41 5.85 13.43
N VAL A 14 -8.65 5.08 12.35
CA VAL A 14 -7.77 5.04 11.18
C VAL A 14 -7.74 6.42 10.50
N LEU A 15 -6.56 7.04 10.48
CA LEU A 15 -6.32 8.31 9.79
C LEU A 15 -5.87 8.10 8.33
N GLY A 16 -5.28 6.94 8.04
CA GLY A 16 -4.86 6.60 6.69
C GLY A 16 -4.08 5.30 6.62
N TYR A 17 -3.44 5.11 5.47
CA TYR A 17 -2.69 3.93 5.12
C TYR A 17 -1.30 4.30 4.60
N TRP A 18 -0.28 3.71 5.19
CA TRP A 18 1.07 3.71 4.65
C TRP A 18 1.22 2.57 3.65
N ILE A 19 1.79 2.88 2.50
CA ILE A 19 2.09 1.91 1.45
C ILE A 19 3.61 1.83 1.34
N TYR A 20 4.14 0.66 1.64
CA TYR A 20 5.55 0.36 1.49
C TYR A 20 5.75 -0.52 0.26
N ARG A 21 6.88 -0.34 -0.41
CA ARG A 21 7.41 -1.23 -1.43
C ARG A 21 8.83 -1.63 -1.07
N ASN A 22 9.08 -2.93 -0.95
CA ASN A 22 10.37 -3.50 -0.56
C ASN A 22 10.89 -2.88 0.76
N GLY A 23 9.98 -2.60 1.69
CA GLY A 23 10.27 -1.99 3.00
C GLY A 23 10.39 -0.46 3.01
N ALA A 24 10.42 0.22 1.86
CA ALA A 24 10.46 1.68 1.78
C ALA A 24 9.06 2.28 1.68
N LEU A 25 8.77 3.33 2.46
CA LEU A 25 7.50 4.06 2.37
C LEU A 25 7.45 4.82 1.04
N ILE A 26 6.44 4.52 0.21
CA ILE A 26 6.29 5.15 -1.11
C ILE A 26 5.03 6.01 -1.23
N ALA A 27 4.04 5.81 -0.36
CA ALA A 27 2.84 6.64 -0.34
C ALA A 27 2.13 6.64 1.02
N VAL A 28 1.35 7.69 1.24
CA VAL A 28 0.40 7.83 2.35
C VAL A 28 -0.96 8.14 1.74
N VAL A 29 -1.97 7.33 2.04
CA VAL A 29 -3.34 7.49 1.53
C VAL A 29 -4.27 7.81 2.71
N PRO A 30 -4.87 9.01 2.78
CA PRO A 30 -5.81 9.37 3.84
C PRO A 30 -7.04 8.45 3.83
N SER A 31 -7.58 8.13 5.02
CA SER A 31 -8.78 7.29 5.13
C SER A 31 -10.05 7.97 4.60
N SER A 32 -10.05 9.31 4.50
CA SER A 32 -11.13 10.11 3.93
C SER A 32 -11.14 10.16 2.39
N GLY A 33 -10.07 9.69 1.76
CA GLY A 33 -9.90 9.70 0.31
C GLY A 33 -10.30 8.39 -0.36
N PRO A 34 -10.23 8.32 -1.69
CA PRO A 34 -10.41 7.05 -2.39
C PRO A 34 -9.31 6.06 -1.98
N LEU A 35 -9.70 4.84 -1.61
CA LEU A 35 -8.78 3.78 -1.19
C LEU A 35 -8.15 3.10 -2.40
N VAL A 36 -7.30 3.86 -3.08
CA VAL A 36 -6.64 3.49 -4.32
C VAL A 36 -5.22 4.02 -4.36
N PHE A 37 -4.31 3.23 -4.92
CA PHE A 37 -2.95 3.65 -5.20
C PHE A 37 -2.47 3.10 -6.54
N ASN A 38 -1.81 3.93 -7.34
CA ASN A 38 -1.20 3.55 -8.61
C ASN A 38 0.33 3.72 -8.49
N ASP A 39 1.07 2.62 -8.56
CA ASP A 39 2.52 2.66 -8.61
C ASP A 39 3.02 2.74 -10.05
N HIS A 40 3.54 3.92 -10.40
CA HIS A 40 4.15 4.21 -11.69
C HIS A 40 5.68 4.07 -11.69
N ASN A 41 6.32 4.01 -10.52
CA ASN A 41 7.78 4.15 -10.37
C ASN A 41 8.46 2.79 -10.15
N ARG A 42 7.93 1.74 -10.79
CA ARG A 42 8.43 0.37 -10.69
C ARG A 42 9.55 0.12 -11.68
N ARG A 43 10.52 -0.69 -11.29
CA ARG A 43 11.52 -1.21 -12.21
C ARG A 43 10.98 -2.46 -12.91
N LYS A 44 11.34 -2.62 -14.18
CA LYS A 44 11.05 -3.86 -14.91
C LYS A 44 11.94 -4.97 -14.36
N HIS A 45 11.47 -6.22 -14.45
CA HIS A 45 12.21 -7.42 -14.05
C HIS A 45 12.53 -7.53 -12.55
N GLU A 46 11.88 -6.74 -11.69
CA GLU A 46 11.99 -6.85 -10.23
C GLU A 46 10.67 -7.35 -9.62
N VAL A 47 10.78 -8.23 -8.62
CA VAL A 47 9.65 -8.59 -7.77
C VAL A 47 9.48 -7.49 -6.73
N ASP A 48 8.29 -6.92 -6.68
CA ASP A 48 7.96 -5.93 -5.67
C ASP A 48 7.09 -6.56 -4.58
N ILE A 49 7.48 -6.33 -3.33
CA ILE A 49 6.72 -6.69 -2.14
C ILE A 49 6.05 -5.43 -1.62
N TYR A 50 4.72 -5.42 -1.60
CA TYR A 50 3.95 -4.30 -1.06
C TYR A 50 3.43 -4.63 0.32
N THR A 51 3.49 -3.65 1.20
CA THR A 51 2.92 -3.71 2.55
C THR A 51 2.00 -2.53 2.75
N LEU A 52 0.74 -2.80 3.10
CA LEU A 52 -0.25 -1.81 3.47
C LEU A 52 -0.42 -1.83 4.99
N VAL A 53 -0.22 -0.69 5.63
CA VAL A 53 -0.32 -0.54 7.08
C VAL A 53 -1.33 0.57 7.38
N ALA A 54 -2.41 0.26 8.08
CA ALA A 54 -3.28 1.31 8.61
C ALA A 54 -2.60 2.00 9.80
N PHE A 55 -2.82 3.30 9.96
CA PHE A 55 -2.25 4.06 11.08
C PHE A 55 -3.25 5.08 11.64
N ASN A 56 -3.04 5.44 12.90
CA ASN A 56 -3.70 6.54 13.58
C ASN A 56 -2.66 7.49 14.22
N ALA A 57 -3.12 8.43 15.06
CA ALA A 57 -2.24 9.40 15.72
C ALA A 57 -1.16 8.77 16.63
N ASN A 58 -1.36 7.52 17.06
CA ASN A 58 -0.45 6.78 17.93
C ASN A 58 0.49 5.84 17.14
N GLY A 59 0.35 5.76 15.81
CA GLY A 59 1.18 4.93 14.94
C GLY A 59 0.41 3.82 14.22
N PRO A 60 1.07 2.72 13.81
CA PRO A 60 0.45 1.65 13.05
C PRO A 60 -0.59 0.90 13.89
N ILE A 61 -1.68 0.49 13.24
CA ILE A 61 -2.77 -0.26 13.86
C ILE A 61 -3.07 -1.55 13.11
N GLY A 62 -3.30 -2.61 13.88
CA GLY A 62 -3.60 -3.94 13.34
C GLY A 62 -2.43 -4.60 12.62
N THR A 63 -2.73 -5.69 11.91
CA THR A 63 -1.75 -6.46 11.15
C THR A 63 -1.61 -5.90 9.73
N PRO A 64 -0.39 -5.64 9.25
CA PRO A 64 -0.16 -5.22 7.87
C PRO A 64 -0.67 -6.25 6.85
N ALA A 65 -1.26 -5.76 5.76
CA ALA A 65 -1.54 -6.61 4.60
C ALA A 65 -0.31 -6.64 3.69
N VAL A 66 0.13 -7.83 3.30
CA VAL A 66 1.31 -8.03 2.44
C VAL A 66 0.89 -8.71 1.16
N THR A 67 1.33 -8.18 0.01
CA THR A 67 1.16 -8.82 -1.29
C THR A 67 2.44 -8.74 -2.09
N GLN A 68 2.83 -9.86 -2.70
CA GLN A 68 3.96 -9.92 -3.61
C GLN A 68 3.44 -9.85 -5.02
N VAL A 69 3.96 -8.92 -5.81
CA VAL A 69 3.58 -8.81 -7.22
C VAL A 69 4.84 -8.94 -8.07
N PRO A 70 5.05 -10.11 -8.70
CA PRO A 70 6.12 -10.26 -9.68
C PRO A 70 5.93 -9.21 -10.77
N SER A 71 7.00 -8.54 -11.21
CA SER A 71 6.93 -7.91 -12.53
C SER A 71 6.76 -9.04 -13.55
N LEU A 72 5.55 -9.21 -14.08
CA LEU A 72 5.40 -9.99 -15.30
C LEU A 72 6.23 -9.27 -16.38
N LEU A 73 7.15 -10.01 -16.98
CA LEU A 73 7.72 -9.66 -18.27
C LEU A 73 6.54 -9.28 -19.17
N SER A 74 6.48 -8.02 -19.59
CA SER A 74 5.68 -7.66 -20.76
C SER A 74 6.73 -7.33 -21.82
N ASP A 75 6.88 -8.27 -22.77
CA ASP A 75 7.38 -7.98 -24.12
C ASP A 75 6.64 -6.77 -24.73
#